data_AF-A0A6I5NNF0-F1
#
_entry.id   AF-A0A6I5NNF0-F1
#
_cell.length_a   1.000
_cell.length_b   1.000
_cell.length_c   1.000
_cell.angle_alpha   90.00
_cell.angle_beta   90.00
_cell.angle_gamma   90.00
#
_symmetry.space_group_name_H-M   'P 1'
#
loop_
_entity.id
_entity.type
_entity.pdbx_description
1 polymer ?
#
loop_
_entity_poly.entity_id
_entity_poly.type
_entity_poly.pdbx_seq_one_letter_code
_entity_poly.pdbx_strand_id
1 'polypeptide(L)' 'MAERDVSNKELAVKTGMNQTSISRLKTRRRLTRIDEATLDALCRALNCQPGDLMIYEQEPPA' A
#
# COMPACT_ATOMS: atom_id res chain seq x y z
N MET A 1 -6.71 -7.92 4.77
CA MET A 1 -5.58 -7.22 5.45
C MET A 1 -5.31 -7.72 6.88
N ALA A 2 -6.08 -8.69 7.40
CA ALA A 2 -5.97 -9.22 8.76
C ALA A 2 -5.15 -10.54 8.88
N GLU A 3 -4.52 -11.00 7.79
CA GLU A 3 -3.90 -12.35 7.75
C GLU A 3 -2.38 -12.32 7.68
N ARG A 4 -1.76 -11.14 7.64
CA ARG A 4 -0.31 -10.98 7.53
C ARG A 4 0.14 -9.97 8.57
N ASP A 5 0.68 -10.47 9.69
CA ASP A 5 1.21 -9.70 10.81
C ASP A 5 2.52 -8.96 10.41
N VAL A 6 2.46 -8.12 9.37
CA VAL A 6 3.61 -7.35 8.91
C VAL A 6 3.53 -5.96 9.50
N SER A 7 4.49 -5.66 10.38
CA SER A 7 4.61 -4.34 11.01
C SER A 7 4.90 -3.26 9.97
N ASN A 8 4.37 -2.05 10.17
CA ASN A 8 4.57 -0.91 9.28
C ASN A 8 6.07 -0.61 9.03
N LYS A 9 6.90 -0.86 10.05
CA LYS A 9 8.35 -0.70 9.99
C LYS A 9 9.00 -1.71 9.04
N GLU A 10 8.52 -2.94 9.04
CA GLU A 10 9.07 -4.00 8.19
C GLU A 10 8.64 -3.81 6.73
N LEU A 11 7.38 -3.40 6.52
CA LEU A 11 6.88 -2.97 5.22
C LEU A 11 7.70 -1.81 4.65
N ALA A 12 8.00 -0.78 5.46
CA ALA A 12 8.82 0.35 5.05
C ALA A 12 10.22 -0.08 4.58
N VAL A 13 10.86 -1.03 5.27
CA VAL A 13 12.18 -1.56 4.90
C VAL A 13 12.08 -2.38 3.61
N LYS A 14 11.08 -3.25 3.48
CA LYS A 14 10.90 -4.12 2.30
C LYS A 14 10.51 -3.34 1.03
N THR A 15 9.75 -2.25 1.17
CA THR A 15 9.26 -1.46 0.02
C THR A 15 10.09 -0.21 -0.25
N GLY A 16 11.06 0.11 0.60
CA GLY A 16 11.83 1.36 0.52
C GLY A 16 11.00 2.62 0.76
N MET A 17 9.76 2.48 1.26
CA MET A 17 8.87 3.59 1.53
C MET A 17 9.08 4.14 2.94
N ASN A 18 8.78 5.42 3.14
CA ASN A 18 8.69 5.99 4.48
C ASN A 18 7.52 5.36 5.26
N GLN A 19 7.70 5.12 6.56
CA GLN A 19 6.68 4.62 7.48
C GLN A 19 5.40 5.48 7.45
N THR A 20 5.54 6.80 7.25
CA THR A 20 4.39 7.71 7.10
C THR A 20 3.54 7.36 5.86
N SER A 21 4.18 7.02 4.74
CA SER A 21 3.49 6.65 3.50
C SER A 21 2.80 5.29 3.64
N ILE A 22 3.45 4.31 4.29
CA ILE A 22 2.86 3.01 4.63
C ILE A 22 1.62 3.19 5.52
N SER A 23 1.71 4.06 6.54
CA SER A 23 0.59 4.34 7.44
C SER A 23 -0.62 4.97 6.72
N ARG A 24 -0.36 5.84 5.73
CA ARG A 24 -1.41 6.39 4.85
C ARG A 24 -2.06 5.30 4.00
N LEU A 25 -1.26 4.41 3.42
CA LEU A 25 -1.72 3.23 2.66
C LEU A 25 -2.62 2.33 3.51
N LYS A 26 -2.18 2.01 4.73
CA LYS A 26 -2.90 1.14 5.67
C LYS A 26 -4.23 1.74 6.14
N THR A 27 -4.26 3.05 6.34
CA THR A 27 -5.47 3.79 6.74
C THR A 27 -6.37 4.15 5.54
N ARG A 28 -6.12 3.59 4.35
CA ARG A 28 -6.83 3.91 3.09
C ARG A 28 -6.91 5.41 2.80
N ARG A 29 -5.89 6.16 3.19
CA ARG A 29 -5.80 7.59 2.95
C ARG A 29 -5.12 7.82 1.60
N ARG A 30 -5.54 8.86 0.88
CA ARG A 30 -4.99 9.16 -0.46
C ARG A 30 -3.46 9.23 -0.42
N LEU A 31 -2.84 8.41 -1.26
CA LEU A 31 -1.47 8.63 -1.70
C LEU A 31 -1.50 9.44 -2.99
N THR A 32 -0.58 10.38 -3.09
CA THR A 32 -0.45 11.26 -4.26
C THR A 32 0.07 10.51 -5.48
N ARG A 33 0.91 9.50 -5.27
CA ARG A 33 1.54 8.71 -6.33
C ARG A 33 2.02 7.37 -5.77
N ILE A 34 1.97 6.33 -6.59
CA ILE A 34 2.66 5.06 -6.38
C ILE A 34 3.48 4.75 -7.63
N ASP A 35 4.72 4.34 -7.44
CA ASP A 35 5.59 3.92 -8.55
C ASP A 35 5.51 2.40 -8.75
N GLU A 36 5.84 1.93 -9.94
CA GLU A 36 5.82 0.49 -10.28
C GLU A 36 6.62 -0.34 -9.27
N ALA A 37 7.86 0.07 -8.98
CA ALA A 37 8.73 -0.61 -8.03
C ALA A 37 8.13 -0.67 -6.61
N THR A 38 7.36 0.36 -6.23
CA THR A 38 6.67 0.39 -4.94
C THR A 38 5.50 -0.59 -4.91
N LEU A 39 4.72 -0.63 -5.99
CA LEU A 39 3.58 -1.54 -6.13
C LEU A 39 4.06 -3.01 -6.19
N ASP A 40 5.11 -3.31 -6.95
CA ASP A 40 5.73 -4.64 -7.01
C ASP A 40 6.24 -5.06 -5.61
N ALA A 41 6.99 -4.19 -4.93
CA ALA A 41 7.50 -4.51 -3.59
C ALA A 41 6.38 -4.76 -2.57
N LEU A 42 5.28 -3.99 -2.64
CA LEU A 42 4.10 -4.22 -1.82
C LEU A 42 3.45 -5.57 -2.13
N CYS A 43 3.22 -5.86 -3.41
CA CYS A 43 2.64 -7.13 -3.86
C CYS A 43 3.50 -8.32 -3.41
N ARG A 44 4.83 -8.21 -3.46
CA ARG A 44 5.76 -9.25 -2.98
C ARG A 44 5.73 -9.39 -1.46
N ALA A 45 5.80 -8.28 -0.73
CA ALA A 45 5.80 -8.30 0.74
C ALA A 45 4.48 -8.86 1.30
N LEU A 46 3.36 -8.50 0.67
CA LEU A 46 2.01 -8.91 1.03
C LEU A 46 1.56 -10.19 0.31
N ASN A 47 2.39 -10.73 -0.59
CA ASN A 47 2.09 -11.87 -1.47
C ASN A 47 0.67 -11.79 -2.04
N CYS A 48 0.32 -10.63 -2.56
CA CYS A 48 -0.98 -10.34 -3.14
C CYS A 48 -0.82 -9.83 -4.57
N GLN A 49 -1.94 -9.69 -5.27
CA GLN A 49 -1.99 -9.12 -6.60
C GLN A 49 -2.29 -7.62 -6.54
N PRO A 50 -1.86 -6.83 -7.55
CA PRO A 50 -2.12 -5.40 -7.59
C PRO A 50 -3.62 -5.06 -7.56
N GLY A 51 -4.47 -5.91 -8.14
CA GLY A 51 -5.93 -5.77 -8.08
C GLY A 51 -6.53 -5.96 -6.68
N ASP A 52 -5.81 -6.60 -5.75
CA ASP A 52 -6.23 -6.72 -4.35
C ASP A 52 -5.92 -5.44 -3.55
N LEU A 53 -4.93 -4.66 -4.00
CA LEU A 53 -4.49 -3.42 -3.35
C LEU A 53 -5.18 -2.17 -3.89
N MET A 54 -5.65 -2.20 -5.14
CA MET A 54 -6.18 -1.04 -5.83
C MET A 54 -7.65 -1.25 -6.19
N ILE A 55 -8.48 -0.32 -5.74
CA ILE A 55 -9.90 -0.24 -6.10
C ILE A 55 -10.11 1.15 -6.69
N TYR A 56 -10.81 1.21 -7.82
CA TYR A 56 -11.26 2.47 -8.36
C TYR A 56 -12.46 2.97 -7.55
N GLU A 57 -12.27 4.02 -6.75
CA GLU A 57 -13.36 4.76 -6.13
C GLU A 57 -13.66 5.99 -7.01
N GLN A 58 -14.87 6.05 -7.57
CA GLN A 58 -15.37 7.29 -8.14
C GLN A 58 -15.52 8.29 -6.99
N GLU A 59 -14.79 9.40 -7.04
CA GLU A 59 -15.09 10.53 -6.16
C GLU A 59 -16.55 10.93 -6.41
N PRO A 60 -17.41 10.94 -5.38
CA PRO A 60 -18.75 11.44 -5.56
C PRO A 60 -18.65 12.88 -6.07
N PRO A 61 -19.46 13.27 -7.06
CA PRO A 61 -19.50 14.66 -7.50
C PRO A 61 -19.83 15.52 -6.27
N ALA A 62 -18.97 16.51 -6.02
CA ALA A 62 -19.13 17.48 -4.93
C ALA A 62 -20.42 18.27 -5.07
#